data_AF-A0A3D8VI90-F1
#
_entry.id   AF-A0A3D8VI90-F1
#
_cell.length_a   1.000
_cell.length_b   1.000
_cell.length_c   1.000
_cell.angle_alpha   90.00
_cell.angle_beta   90.00
_cell.angle_gamma   90.00
#
_symmetry.space_group_name_H-M   'P 1'
#
loop_
_entity.id
_entity.type
_entity.pdbx_description
1 polymer ?
#
loop_
_entity_poly.entity_id
_entity_poly.type
_entity_poly.pdbx_seq_one_letter_code
_entity_poly.pdbx_strand_id
1 'polypeptide(L)'
;MRIQKVLAMFLIIFLLAGCGLETKTLPQFYEKDLSDISKIVIFDGNTGYKKTIQDKKIIGAFTSDIEKIKFIPQENQEQRDGFNYSITMFQGDEETFQFVLNQVNGNYYHTEPDIYPIVDDFYTNLDIEEQ
;
A
#
# COMPACT_ATOMS: atom_id res chain seq x y z
N MET A 1 -22.45 -30.36 33.98
CA MET A 1 -21.12 -29.73 33.84
C MET A 1 -20.24 -30.27 32.70
N ARG A 2 -20.68 -31.25 31.88
CA ARG A 2 -19.92 -31.72 30.69
C ARG A 2 -20.33 -31.00 29.39
N ILE A 3 -21.61 -30.63 29.22
CA ILE A 3 -22.12 -29.99 27.99
C ILE A 3 -21.72 -28.50 27.88
N GLN A 4 -21.66 -27.76 29.00
CA GLN A 4 -21.21 -26.36 29.00
C GLN A 4 -19.73 -26.19 28.59
N LYS A 5 -18.88 -27.20 28.82
CA LYS A 5 -17.47 -27.16 28.39
C LYS A 5 -17.31 -27.44 26.89
N VAL A 6 -18.23 -28.20 26.29
CA VAL A 6 -18.21 -28.49 24.84
C VAL A 6 -18.74 -27.30 24.04
N LEU A 7 -19.72 -26.55 24.58
CA LEU A 7 -20.27 -25.35 23.93
C LEU A 7 -19.23 -24.22 23.84
N ALA A 8 -18.37 -24.06 24.85
CA ALA A 8 -17.29 -23.07 24.85
C ALA A 8 -16.18 -23.40 23.83
N MET A 9 -16.02 -24.67 23.45
CA MET A 9 -14.99 -25.11 22.50
C MET A 9 -15.40 -24.88 21.04
N PHE A 10 -16.70 -24.85 20.74
CA PHE A 10 -17.21 -24.54 19.39
C PHE A 10 -17.18 -23.04 19.05
N LEU A 11 -17.21 -22.15 20.06
CA LEU A 11 -17.15 -20.70 19.85
C LEU A 11 -15.75 -20.21 19.42
N ILE A 12 -14.69 -20.95 19.78
CA ILE A 12 -13.30 -20.61 19.43
C ILE A 12 -12.98 -20.97 17.97
N ILE A 13 -13.65 -21.97 17.40
CA ILE A 13 -13.38 -22.47 16.03
C ILE A 13 -13.90 -21.49 14.96
N PHE A 14 -14.98 -20.74 15.24
CA PHE A 14 -15.49 -19.72 14.31
C PHE A 14 -14.63 -18.45 14.22
N LEU A 15 -13.75 -18.20 15.18
CA LEU A 15 -12.82 -17.06 15.15
C LEU A 15 -11.58 -17.31 14.26
N LEU A 16 -11.39 -18.54 13.78
CA LEU A 16 -10.26 -18.92 12.92
C LEU A 16 -10.63 -19.02 11.43
N ALA A 17 -11.86 -18.67 11.06
CA ALA A 17 -12.18 -18.38 9.66
C ALA A 17 -11.57 -17.00 9.33
N GLY A 18 -10.25 -16.96 9.19
CA GLY A 18 -9.57 -15.82 8.58
C GLY A 18 -10.14 -15.66 7.18
N CYS A 19 -10.86 -14.56 6.95
CA CYS A 19 -11.17 -14.11 5.60
C CYS A 19 -9.82 -14.07 4.85
N GLY A 20 -9.74 -14.70 3.68
CA GLY A 20 -8.54 -14.64 2.86
C GLY A 20 -8.16 -13.19 2.54
N LEU A 21 -6.93 -12.97 2.07
CA LEU A 21 -6.57 -11.66 1.54
C LEU A 21 -7.51 -11.30 0.38
N GLU A 22 -7.96 -10.05 0.37
CA GLU A 22 -8.92 -9.56 -0.62
C GLU A 22 -8.21 -8.65 -1.63
N THR A 23 -8.77 -8.57 -2.84
CA THR A 23 -8.37 -7.54 -3.79
C THR A 23 -8.83 -6.18 -3.28
N LYS A 24 -7.89 -5.23 -3.16
CA LYS A 24 -8.17 -3.88 -2.66
C LYS A 24 -7.56 -2.82 -3.56
N THR A 25 -8.10 -1.61 -3.54
CA THR A 25 -7.50 -0.42 -4.13
C THR A 25 -6.77 0.41 -3.09
N LEU A 26 -5.99 1.41 -3.52
CA LEU A 26 -5.28 2.30 -2.60
C LEU A 26 -6.24 2.99 -1.58
N PRO A 27 -7.38 3.60 -1.97
CA PRO A 27 -8.34 4.15 -1.00
C PRO A 27 -8.83 3.14 0.04
N GLN A 28 -9.00 1.87 -0.36
CA GLN A 28 -9.46 0.80 0.54
C GLN A 28 -8.37 0.36 1.53
N PHE A 29 -7.09 0.55 1.22
CA PHE A 29 -6.00 0.38 2.19
C PHE A 29 -5.80 1.62 3.06
N TYR A 30 -5.97 2.80 2.49
CA TYR A 30 -5.69 4.07 3.17
C TYR A 30 -6.75 4.42 4.22
N GLU A 31 -8.01 4.04 3.97
CA GLU A 31 -9.15 4.22 4.89
C GLU A 31 -9.42 5.70 5.30
N LYS A 32 -8.79 6.65 4.60
CA LYS A 32 -8.94 8.10 4.74
C LYS A 32 -9.14 8.74 3.36
N ASP A 33 -9.39 10.05 3.33
CA ASP A 33 -9.50 10.79 2.08
C ASP A 33 -8.10 11.05 1.48
N LEU A 34 -7.86 10.60 0.25
CA LEU A 34 -6.59 10.83 -0.45
C LEU A 34 -6.31 12.32 -0.70
N SER A 35 -7.33 13.18 -0.71
CA SER A 35 -7.15 14.64 -0.87
C SER A 35 -6.50 15.31 0.34
N ASP A 36 -6.55 14.66 1.51
CA ASP A 36 -5.92 15.17 2.73
C ASP A 36 -4.39 15.04 2.71
N ILE A 37 -3.83 14.19 1.82
CA ILE A 37 -2.38 13.94 1.73
C ILE A 37 -1.63 15.24 1.47
N SER A 38 -0.80 15.68 2.41
CA SER A 38 -0.03 16.93 2.34
C SER A 38 1.37 16.74 1.77
N LYS A 39 1.91 15.53 1.85
CA LYS A 39 3.26 15.21 1.40
C LYS A 39 3.33 13.76 0.96
N ILE A 40 4.06 13.50 -0.11
CA ILE A 40 4.45 12.17 -0.57
C ILE A 40 5.98 12.11 -0.61
N VAL A 41 6.55 11.02 -0.12
CA VAL A 41 7.96 10.69 -0.31
C VAL A 41 8.02 9.42 -1.14
N ILE A 42 8.71 9.48 -2.28
CA ILE A 42 9.00 8.30 -3.10
C ILE A 42 10.49 7.99 -2.97
N PHE A 43 10.79 6.80 -2.49
CA PHE A 43 12.16 6.29 -2.37
C PHE A 43 12.39 5.21 -3.43
N ASP A 44 13.43 5.38 -4.23
CA ASP A 44 13.87 4.42 -5.24
C ASP A 44 14.81 3.39 -4.62
N GLY A 45 14.37 2.14 -4.58
CA GLY A 45 15.13 1.02 -4.04
C GLY A 45 16.32 0.60 -4.89
N ASN A 46 16.40 1.06 -6.15
CA ASN A 46 17.52 0.75 -7.05
C ASN A 46 18.69 1.70 -6.84
N THR A 47 18.42 2.99 -6.59
CA THR A 47 19.45 4.03 -6.46
C THR A 47 19.69 4.46 -5.01
N GLY A 48 18.69 4.29 -4.14
CA GLY A 48 18.70 4.80 -2.77
C GLY A 48 18.30 6.27 -2.65
N TYR A 49 17.94 6.93 -3.75
CA TYR A 49 17.50 8.32 -3.75
C TYR A 49 16.02 8.47 -3.40
N LYS A 50 15.66 9.63 -2.85
CA LYS A 50 14.26 9.99 -2.61
C LYS A 50 13.88 11.32 -3.25
N LYS A 51 12.62 11.41 -3.65
CA LYS A 51 11.95 12.66 -4.03
C LYS A 51 10.82 12.94 -3.05
N THR A 52 10.76 14.18 -2.55
CA THR A 52 9.71 14.65 -1.64
C THR A 52 8.81 15.62 -2.37
N ILE A 53 7.52 15.31 -2.44
CA ILE A 53 6.49 16.13 -3.08
C ILE A 53 5.60 16.75 -2.01
N GLN A 54 5.43 18.08 -2.06
CA GLN A 54 4.49 18.83 -1.20
C GLN A 54 3.49 19.67 -2.01
N ASP A 55 3.67 19.76 -3.34
CA ASP A 55 2.71 20.46 -4.20
C ASP A 55 1.41 19.64 -4.30
N LYS A 56 0.31 20.23 -3.82
CA LYS A 56 -1.00 19.58 -3.76
C LYS A 56 -1.56 19.19 -5.13
N LYS A 57 -1.23 19.93 -6.21
CA LYS A 57 -1.68 19.57 -7.57
C LYS A 57 -0.94 18.35 -8.08
N ILE A 58 0.37 18.30 -7.85
CA ILE A 58 1.21 17.14 -8.23
C ILE A 58 0.77 15.90 -7.44
N ILE A 59 0.57 16.04 -6.12
CA ILE A 59 0.05 14.96 -5.27
C ILE A 59 -1.30 14.47 -5.77
N GLY A 60 -2.24 15.39 -6.05
CA GLY A 60 -3.59 15.02 -6.50
C GLY A 60 -3.60 14.32 -7.86
N ALA A 61 -2.74 14.76 -8.80
CA ALA A 61 -2.58 14.09 -10.09
C ALA A 61 -2.06 12.65 -9.89
N PHE A 62 -0.97 12.51 -9.13
CA PHE A 62 -0.38 11.20 -8.84
C PHE A 62 -1.35 10.24 -8.15
N THR A 63 -2.06 10.69 -7.11
CA THR A 63 -3.01 9.83 -6.40
C THR A 63 -4.19 9.44 -7.28
N SER A 64 -4.66 10.33 -8.15
CA SER A 64 -5.73 10.04 -9.13
C SER A 64 -5.33 8.95 -10.13
N ASP A 65 -4.06 8.91 -10.54
CA ASP A 65 -3.55 7.91 -11.50
C ASP A 65 -3.51 6.51 -10.89
N ILE A 66 -3.31 6.40 -9.58
CA ILE A 66 -3.15 5.10 -8.88
C ILE A 66 -4.36 4.68 -8.06
N GLU A 67 -5.35 5.55 -7.82
CA GLU A 67 -6.47 5.28 -6.89
C GLU A 67 -7.32 4.06 -7.29
N LYS A 68 -7.39 3.75 -8.60
CA LYS A 68 -8.22 2.66 -9.15
C LYS A 68 -7.44 1.37 -9.37
N ILE A 69 -6.13 1.38 -9.16
CA ILE A 69 -5.29 0.20 -9.32
C ILE A 69 -5.73 -0.85 -8.30
N LYS A 70 -5.98 -2.06 -8.80
CA LYS A 70 -6.33 -3.20 -7.95
C LYS A 70 -5.06 -3.89 -7.51
N PHE A 71 -4.89 -4.05 -6.21
CA PHE A 71 -3.89 -4.90 -5.60
C PHE A 71 -4.52 -6.27 -5.38
N ILE A 72 -4.12 -7.24 -6.18
CA ILE A 72 -4.64 -8.60 -6.17
C ILE A 72 -3.64 -9.48 -5.41
N PRO A 73 -4.04 -10.11 -4.28
CA PRO A 73 -3.14 -10.93 -3.49
C PRO A 73 -2.48 -12.02 -4.34
N GLN A 74 -1.18 -12.21 -4.18
CA GLN A 74 -0.48 -13.32 -4.82
C GLN A 74 -0.76 -14.63 -4.06
N GLU A 75 -0.85 -15.75 -4.77
CA GLU A 75 -0.98 -17.07 -4.12
C GLU A 75 0.28 -17.40 -3.30
N ASN A 76 1.46 -17.07 -3.82
CA ASN A 76 2.72 -17.23 -3.10
C ASN A 76 3.02 -15.99 -2.25
N GLN A 77 2.92 -16.15 -0.92
CA GLN A 77 3.24 -15.13 0.10
C GLN A 77 4.59 -15.36 0.80
N GLU A 78 5.47 -16.20 0.25
CA GLU A 78 6.83 -16.37 0.76
C GLU A 78 7.59 -15.03 0.76
N GLN A 79 8.45 -14.85 1.76
CA GLN A 79 9.25 -13.65 1.91
C GLN A 79 10.19 -13.46 0.71
N ARG A 80 10.33 -12.20 0.31
CA ARG A 80 11.16 -11.74 -0.81
C ARG A 80 11.87 -10.46 -0.39
N ASP A 81 13.10 -10.33 -0.84
CA ASP A 81 13.91 -9.13 -0.63
C ASP A 81 13.81 -8.19 -1.84
N GLY A 82 13.99 -6.90 -1.57
CA GLY A 82 14.05 -5.86 -2.59
C GLY A 82 12.69 -5.32 -3.04
N PHE A 83 12.71 -4.10 -3.55
CA PHE A 83 11.56 -3.40 -4.12
C PHE A 83 12.05 -2.29 -5.06
N ASN A 84 11.23 -1.89 -6.04
CA ASN A 84 11.58 -0.80 -6.96
C ASN A 84 11.34 0.57 -6.31
N TYR A 85 10.13 0.79 -5.80
CA TYR A 85 9.77 2.04 -5.13
C TYR A 85 9.03 1.78 -3.82
N SER A 86 9.34 2.61 -2.82
CA SER A 86 8.54 2.78 -1.60
C SER A 86 7.85 4.13 -1.67
N ILE A 87 6.55 4.17 -1.38
CA ILE A 87 5.74 5.38 -1.34
C ILE A 87 5.26 5.59 0.08
N THR A 88 5.56 6.74 0.66
CA THR A 88 5.13 7.16 1.99
C THR A 88 4.25 8.41 1.91
N MET A 89 3.06 8.36 2.51
CA MET A 89 2.05 9.42 2.48
C MET A 89 1.86 10.04 3.86
N PHE A 90 1.73 11.37 3.88
CA PHE A 90 1.62 12.14 5.13
C PHE A 90 0.38 13.03 5.14
N GLN A 91 -0.16 13.26 6.34
CA GLN A 91 -1.13 14.32 6.64
C GLN A 91 -0.50 15.28 7.67
N GLY A 92 -0.18 16.49 7.24
CA GLY A 92 0.74 17.35 7.97
C GLY A 92 2.13 16.72 8.09
N ASP A 93 2.57 16.52 9.33
CA ASP A 93 3.84 15.86 9.67
C ASP A 93 3.68 14.39 10.05
N GLU A 94 2.44 13.89 10.14
CA GLU A 94 2.14 12.51 10.50
C GLU A 94 2.28 11.60 9.27
N GLU A 95 3.09 10.55 9.38
CA GLU A 95 3.09 9.45 8.42
C GLU A 95 1.80 8.66 8.57
N THR A 96 1.02 8.59 7.50
CA THR A 96 -0.31 7.98 7.54
C THR A 96 -0.39 6.64 6.81
N PHE A 97 0.48 6.41 5.83
CA PHE A 97 0.52 5.16 5.08
C PHE A 97 1.83 5.00 4.34
N GLN A 98 2.34 3.77 4.29
CA GLN A 98 3.51 3.41 3.51
C GLN A 98 3.28 2.06 2.83
N PHE A 99 3.70 1.95 1.58
CA PHE A 99 3.74 0.68 0.87
C PHE A 99 4.87 0.65 -0.16
N VAL A 100 5.25 -0.56 -0.57
CA VAL A 100 6.08 -0.78 -1.76
C VAL A 100 5.21 -1.38 -2.86
N LEU A 101 5.62 -1.23 -4.12
CA LEU A 101 4.73 -1.49 -5.27
C LEU A 101 4.17 -2.92 -5.34
N ASN A 102 4.87 -3.88 -4.74
CA ASN A 102 4.48 -5.29 -4.70
C ASN A 102 4.02 -5.77 -3.31
N GLN A 103 4.02 -4.92 -2.28
CA GLN A 103 3.72 -5.32 -0.92
C GLN A 103 3.01 -4.21 -0.12
N VAL A 104 1.88 -4.56 0.48
CA VAL A 104 1.09 -3.68 1.34
C VAL A 104 0.81 -4.40 2.64
N ASN A 105 1.07 -3.74 3.78
CA ASN A 105 0.89 -4.33 5.12
C ASN A 105 1.52 -5.73 5.27
N GLY A 106 2.71 -5.93 4.69
CA GLY A 106 3.46 -7.19 4.74
C GLY A 106 3.00 -8.28 3.78
N ASN A 107 1.92 -8.09 3.02
CA ASN A 107 1.39 -9.08 2.08
C ASN A 107 1.74 -8.70 0.63
N TYR A 108 2.03 -9.70 -0.20
CA TYR A 108 2.41 -9.51 -1.60
C TYR A 108 1.20 -9.44 -2.52
N TYR A 109 1.23 -8.47 -3.43
CA TYR A 109 0.20 -8.23 -4.43
C TYR A 109 0.83 -8.12 -5.81
N HIS A 110 0.08 -8.51 -6.84
CA HIS A 110 0.29 -7.96 -8.17
C HIS A 110 -0.77 -6.89 -8.42
N THR A 111 -0.53 -6.01 -9.38
CA THR A 111 -1.43 -4.87 -9.64
C THR A 111 -2.08 -4.96 -11.02
N GLU A 112 -3.33 -4.53 -11.10
CA GLU A 112 -4.06 -4.39 -12.36
C GLU A 112 -4.73 -3.00 -12.45
N PRO A 113 -4.31 -2.12 -13.38
CA PRO A 113 -3.11 -2.26 -14.25
C PRO A 113 -1.81 -2.31 -13.43
N ASP A 114 -0.70 -2.69 -14.07
CA ASP A 114 0.62 -2.69 -13.43
C ASP A 114 1.00 -1.27 -12.96
N ILE A 115 1.23 -1.13 -11.66
CA ILE A 115 1.57 0.14 -11.01
C ILE A 115 3.01 0.59 -11.31
N TYR A 116 3.92 -0.34 -11.60
CA TYR A 116 5.34 -0.03 -11.80
C TYR A 116 5.58 1.05 -12.86
N PRO A 117 5.13 0.91 -14.12
CA PRO A 117 5.38 1.92 -15.15
C PRO A 117 4.76 3.28 -14.83
N ILE A 118 3.67 3.33 -14.07
CA ILE A 118 3.00 4.58 -13.68
C ILE A 118 3.87 5.33 -12.66
N VAL A 119 4.39 4.62 -11.65
CA VAL A 119 5.24 5.22 -10.61
C VAL A 119 6.63 5.57 -11.15
N ASP A 120 7.21 4.72 -12.00
CA ASP A 120 8.51 4.93 -12.63
C ASP A 120 8.50 6.18 -13.54
N ASP A 121 7.48 6.31 -14.39
CA ASP A 121 7.29 7.50 -15.24
C ASP A 121 7.09 8.77 -14.41
N PHE A 122 6.23 8.70 -13.38
CA PHE A 122 6.02 9.82 -12.47
C PHE A 122 7.31 10.25 -11.75
N TYR A 123 8.08 9.30 -11.23
CA TYR A 123 9.33 9.58 -10.51
C TYR A 123 10.38 10.19 -11.44
N THR A 124 10.56 9.62 -12.62
CA THR A 124 11.60 10.02 -13.58
C THR A 124 11.32 11.40 -14.17
N ASN A 125 10.05 11.71 -14.45
CA ASN A 125 9.65 13.00 -15.02
C ASN A 125 9.45 14.11 -13.97
N LEU A 126 9.63 13.79 -12.68
CA LEU A 126 9.50 14.77 -11.61
C LEU A 126 10.71 15.72 -11.61
N ASP A 127 10.46 17.01 -11.91
CA ASP A 127 11.45 18.09 -11.83
C ASP A 127 11.68 18.52 -10.37
N ILE A 128 12.20 17.59 -9.57
CA ILE A 128 12.60 17.79 -8.17
C ILE A 128 13.96 17.13 -8.00
N GLU A 129 14.88 17.83 -7.33
CA GLU A 129 16.19 17.30 -7.00
C GLU A 129 16.09 16.06 -6.11
N GLU A 130 16.86 15.03 -6.46
CA GLU A 130 17.05 13.82 -5.67
C GLU A 130 17.86 14.13 -4.41
N GLN A 131 17.48 13.52 -3.28
CA GLN A 131 18.13 13.67 -1.98
C GLN A 131 18.65 12.36 -1.43
#